data_AF-A0A818ZLH1-F1
#
_entry.id   AF-A0A818ZLH1-F1
#
_cell.length_a   1.000
_cell.length_b   1.000
_cell.length_c   1.000
_cell.angle_alpha   90.00
_cell.angle_beta   90.00
_cell.angle_gamma   90.00
#
_symmetry.space_group_name_H-M   'P 1'
#
loop_
_entity.id
_entity.type
_entity.pdbx_description
1 polymer ?
#
loop_
_entity_poly.entity_id
_entity_poly.type
_entity_poly.pdbx_seq_one_letter_code
_entity_poly.pdbx_strand_id
1 'polypeptide(L)'
;MTRAIVLQTIVTACALVPPCFYNLSKHAFLQLERITHDLYFKQLPRNLIRCAQSEYKIIRNIQRLLREQPDIVVRRTDKSKVFYIGKVDDFERKAQEYMLKTQAYVEVTNGRCPLADNLHAVQTLLDYLMAKNVITRKQHNKLLLNLNKLELGHYHGLPKSRKSGTPLQPIIASINAPATLVSKFLNDFLAPMFLQVARKITFINGIDVVRKLEKYVSDGRFKSATKFITADVTDLYTMIPRQGALETFARFCLKHSKRGKIGTFTIDHIMKMAHLILDTNTFIYNKKYYRQIRGSAMGSAFT
;
A
#
# COMPACT_ATOMS: atom_id res chain seq x y z
N MET A 1 5.51 -6.60 -33.44
CA MET A 1 6.03 -7.36 -32.28
C MET A 1 4.95 -7.76 -31.27
N THR A 2 4.03 -6.88 -30.88
CA THR A 2 3.01 -7.17 -29.83
C THR A 2 1.93 -8.19 -30.22
N ARG A 3 1.65 -8.36 -31.53
CA ARG A 3 0.62 -9.28 -32.07
C ARG A 3 0.97 -10.77 -31.90
N ALA A 4 2.25 -11.14 -32.03
CA ALA A 4 2.70 -12.53 -31.90
C ALA A 4 2.80 -12.97 -30.44
N ILE A 5 3.17 -12.06 -29.54
CA ILE A 5 3.47 -12.37 -28.14
C ILE A 5 2.20 -12.79 -27.36
N VAL A 6 1.05 -12.15 -27.61
CA VAL A 6 -0.20 -12.48 -26.91
C VAL A 6 -0.71 -13.88 -27.29
N LEU A 7 -0.70 -14.22 -28.59
CA LEU A 7 -1.08 -15.55 -29.08
C LEU A 7 -0.11 -16.64 -28.56
N GLN A 8 1.20 -16.39 -28.59
CA GLN A 8 2.20 -17.31 -28.05
C GLN A 8 2.00 -17.60 -26.55
N THR A 9 1.57 -16.59 -25.78
CA THR A 9 1.37 -16.72 -24.32
C THR A 9 0.15 -17.58 -23.99
N ILE A 10 -0.92 -17.49 -24.78
CA ILE A 10 -2.13 -18.32 -24.62
C ILE A 10 -1.82 -19.79 -24.94
N VAL A 11 -1.06 -20.05 -26.02
CA VAL A 11 -0.64 -21.41 -26.41
C VAL A 11 0.26 -22.05 -25.34
N THR A 12 1.17 -21.27 -24.74
CA THR A 12 2.11 -21.78 -23.71
C THR A 12 1.41 -22.13 -22.39
N ALA A 13 0.32 -21.44 -22.03
CA ALA A 13 -0.46 -21.72 -20.83
C ALA A 13 -1.18 -23.08 -20.87
N CYS A 14 -1.46 -23.59 -22.07
CA CYS A 14 -2.13 -24.88 -22.28
C CYS A 14 -1.25 -26.08 -21.87
N ALA A 15 0.08 -25.92 -21.90
CA ALA A 15 1.05 -26.97 -21.56
C ALA A 15 1.23 -27.21 -20.05
N LEU A 16 0.60 -26.39 -19.19
CA LEU A 16 0.79 -26.42 -17.73
C LEU A 16 -0.41 -27.01 -16.97
N VAL A 17 -1.41 -27.54 -17.67
CA VAL A 17 -2.65 -28.06 -17.05
C VAL A 17 -2.46 -29.52 -16.61
N PRO A 18 -2.79 -29.90 -15.35
CA PRO A 18 -2.72 -31.27 -14.88
C PRO A 18 -3.63 -32.23 -15.67
N PRO A 19 -3.26 -33.53 -15.82
CA PRO A 19 -3.96 -34.48 -16.69
C PRO A 19 -5.45 -34.66 -16.38
N CYS A 20 -5.85 -34.46 -15.13
CA CYS A 20 -7.20 -34.71 -14.61
C CYS A 20 -8.27 -33.74 -15.14
N PHE A 21 -7.87 -32.57 -15.66
CA PHE A 21 -8.78 -31.53 -16.18
C PHE A 21 -8.55 -31.25 -17.68
N TYR A 22 -7.76 -32.08 -18.35
CA TYR A 22 -7.19 -31.80 -19.66
C TYR A 22 -8.24 -31.52 -20.75
N ASN A 23 -9.30 -32.33 -20.83
CA ASN A 23 -10.29 -32.21 -21.91
C ASN A 23 -11.18 -30.96 -21.78
N LEU A 24 -11.67 -30.65 -20.58
CA LEU A 24 -12.52 -29.48 -20.34
C LEU A 24 -11.72 -28.17 -20.45
N SER A 25 -10.49 -28.18 -19.93
CA SER A 25 -9.57 -27.04 -20.00
C SER A 25 -9.15 -26.77 -21.44
N LYS A 26 -8.75 -27.80 -22.20
CA LYS A 26 -8.36 -27.67 -23.60
C LYS A 26 -9.48 -27.11 -24.46
N HIS A 27 -10.73 -27.53 -24.24
CA HIS A 27 -11.88 -27.00 -24.97
C HIS A 27 -12.12 -25.52 -24.66
N ALA A 28 -12.08 -25.12 -23.38
CA ALA A 28 -12.22 -23.73 -22.97
C ALA A 28 -11.09 -22.84 -23.53
N PHE A 29 -9.85 -23.33 -23.54
CA PHE A 29 -8.71 -22.63 -24.12
C PHE A 29 -8.81 -22.49 -25.64
N LEU A 30 -9.22 -23.54 -26.37
CA LEU A 30 -9.46 -23.46 -27.82
C LEU A 30 -10.59 -22.50 -28.17
N GLN A 31 -11.65 -22.43 -27.35
CA GLN A 31 -12.71 -21.44 -27.51
C GLN A 31 -12.21 -20.02 -27.26
N LEU A 32 -11.42 -19.80 -26.20
CA LEU A 32 -10.78 -18.51 -25.94
C LEU A 32 -9.82 -18.12 -27.07
N GLU A 33 -9.02 -19.04 -27.58
CA GLU A 33 -8.12 -18.84 -28.72
C GLU A 33 -8.90 -18.47 -29.98
N ARG A 34 -9.99 -19.17 -30.29
CA ARG A 34 -10.89 -18.79 -31.40
C ARG A 34 -11.51 -17.41 -31.18
N ILE A 35 -12.08 -17.13 -30.02
CA ILE A 35 -12.71 -15.84 -29.72
C ILE A 35 -11.69 -14.70 -29.80
N THR A 36 -10.50 -14.90 -29.24
CA THR A 36 -9.42 -13.90 -29.31
C THR A 36 -8.95 -13.74 -30.73
N HIS A 37 -8.66 -14.80 -31.47
CA HIS A 37 -8.32 -14.75 -32.89
C HIS A 37 -9.40 -13.96 -33.67
N ASP A 38 -10.67 -14.33 -33.54
CA ASP A 38 -11.78 -13.65 -34.21
C ASP A 38 -11.87 -12.17 -33.83
N LEU A 39 -11.71 -11.82 -32.55
CA LEU A 39 -11.69 -10.43 -32.08
C LEU A 39 -10.47 -9.64 -32.56
N TYR A 40 -9.32 -10.29 -32.74
CA TYR A 40 -8.08 -9.68 -33.21
C TYR A 40 -8.07 -9.45 -34.73
N PHE A 41 -8.76 -10.29 -35.51
CA PHE A 41 -8.82 -10.19 -36.98
C PHE A 41 -10.09 -9.52 -37.51
N LYS A 42 -11.14 -9.38 -36.70
CA LYS A 42 -12.33 -8.61 -37.08
C LYS A 42 -11.97 -7.13 -37.20
N GLN A 43 -12.21 -6.55 -38.38
CA GLN A 43 -12.03 -5.12 -38.57
C GLN A 43 -12.88 -4.34 -37.56
N LEU A 44 -12.23 -3.43 -36.83
CA LEU A 44 -12.93 -2.55 -35.91
C LEU A 44 -13.94 -1.69 -36.68
N PRO A 45 -15.20 -1.60 -36.23
CA PRO A 45 -16.19 -0.70 -36.79
C PRO A 45 -15.65 0.72 -36.99
N ARG A 46 -15.92 1.33 -38.16
CA ARG A 46 -15.40 2.67 -38.54
C ARG A 46 -15.77 3.77 -37.53
N ASN A 47 -16.90 3.63 -36.84
CA ASN A 47 -17.34 4.54 -35.78
C ASN A 47 -16.43 4.45 -34.54
N LEU A 48 -16.02 3.25 -34.11
CA LEU A 48 -15.09 3.07 -32.99
C LEU A 48 -13.71 3.65 -33.30
N ILE A 49 -13.22 3.45 -34.54
CA ILE A 49 -11.95 4.04 -34.99
C ILE A 49 -12.02 5.57 -34.94
N ARG A 50 -13.12 6.16 -35.45
CA ARG A 50 -13.34 7.62 -35.40
C ARG A 50 -13.43 8.14 -33.95
N CYS A 51 -14.13 7.41 -33.07
CA CYS A 51 -14.23 7.75 -31.65
C CYS A 51 -12.85 7.75 -30.99
N ALA A 52 -12.08 6.68 -31.16
CA ALA A 52 -10.73 6.57 -30.61
C ALA A 52 -9.78 7.67 -31.12
N GLN A 53 -9.87 8.02 -32.41
CA GLN A 53 -9.08 9.13 -32.99
C GLN A 53 -9.48 10.48 -32.38
N SER A 54 -10.78 10.71 -32.17
CA SER A 54 -11.29 11.92 -31.53
C SER A 54 -10.81 12.04 -30.07
N GLU A 55 -10.98 10.97 -29.29
CA GLU A 55 -10.51 10.88 -27.91
C GLU A 55 -9.00 11.09 -27.80
N TYR A 56 -8.23 10.49 -28.71
CA TYR A 56 -6.78 10.67 -28.75
C TYR A 56 -6.39 12.13 -29.00
N LYS A 57 -7.07 12.83 -29.91
CA LYS A 57 -6.87 14.26 -30.16
C LYS A 57 -7.21 15.10 -28.93
N ILE A 58 -8.32 14.79 -28.24
CA ILE A 58 -8.71 15.46 -26.99
C ILE A 58 -7.63 15.28 -25.92
N ILE A 59 -7.14 14.05 -25.71
CA ILE A 59 -6.07 13.76 -24.73
C ILE A 59 -4.79 14.53 -25.08
N ARG A 60 -4.38 14.54 -26.35
CA ARG A 60 -3.22 15.31 -26.83
C ARG A 60 -3.35 16.81 -26.54
N ASN A 61 -4.54 17.37 -26.77
CA ASN A 61 -4.82 18.78 -26.50
C ASN A 61 -4.78 19.10 -25.00
N ILE A 62 -5.42 18.27 -24.16
CA ILE A 62 -5.36 18.42 -22.70
C ILE A 62 -3.91 18.37 -22.22
N GLN A 63 -3.12 17.39 -22.69
CA GLN A 63 -1.70 17.29 -22.34
C GLN A 63 -0.90 18.52 -22.77
N ARG A 64 -1.23 19.14 -23.90
CA ARG A 64 -0.59 20.38 -24.35
C ARG A 64 -0.95 21.54 -23.43
N LEU A 65 -2.23 21.74 -23.15
CA LEU A 65 -2.71 22.80 -22.25
C LEU A 65 -2.10 22.68 -20.84
N LEU A 66 -2.00 21.46 -20.30
CA LEU A 66 -1.37 21.23 -19.00
C LEU A 66 0.14 21.49 -18.99
N ARG A 67 0.84 21.32 -20.13
CA ARG A 67 2.25 21.71 -20.24
C ARG A 67 2.43 23.23 -20.26
N GLU A 68 1.47 23.95 -20.84
CA GLU A 68 1.46 25.40 -20.91
C GLU A 68 1.04 26.06 -19.58
N GLN A 69 0.43 25.30 -18.66
CA GLN A 69 -0.06 25.78 -17.35
C GLN A 69 0.54 24.95 -16.19
N PRO A 70 1.82 25.20 -15.83
CA PRO A 70 2.51 24.43 -14.79
C PRO A 70 1.96 24.67 -13.38
N ASP A 71 1.11 25.68 -13.21
CA ASP A 71 0.43 26.05 -11.97
C ASP A 71 -0.84 25.22 -11.72
N ILE A 72 -1.20 24.29 -12.61
CA ILE A 72 -2.32 23.37 -12.46
C ILE A 72 -1.86 21.98 -12.00
N VAL A 73 -2.51 21.47 -10.96
CA VAL A 73 -2.37 20.10 -10.46
C VAL A 73 -3.58 19.27 -10.87
N VAL A 74 -3.32 18.14 -11.52
CA VAL A 74 -4.33 17.11 -11.80
C VAL A 74 -4.03 15.87 -10.97
N ARG A 75 -4.99 15.42 -10.16
CA ARG A 75 -4.86 14.23 -9.29
C ARG A 75 -6.08 13.33 -9.35
N ARG A 76 -5.85 12.03 -9.17
CA ARG A 76 -6.95 11.10 -8.85
C ARG A 76 -7.40 11.35 -7.43
N THR A 77 -8.71 11.31 -7.21
CA THR A 77 -9.29 11.39 -5.86
C THR A 77 -9.24 10.06 -5.14
N ASP A 78 -9.25 10.08 -3.80
CA ASP A 78 -9.08 8.89 -2.95
C ASP A 78 -10.13 7.79 -3.20
N LYS A 79 -11.42 8.12 -3.13
CA LYS A 79 -12.53 7.14 -3.16
C LYS A 79 -13.58 7.38 -4.26
N SER A 80 -13.29 8.27 -5.20
CA SER A 80 -14.15 8.54 -6.36
C SER A 80 -13.37 8.36 -7.65
N LYS A 81 -14.09 8.01 -8.73
CA LYS A 81 -13.51 7.85 -10.07
C LYS A 81 -13.43 9.19 -10.82
N VAL A 82 -13.25 10.29 -10.09
CA VAL A 82 -13.16 11.65 -10.65
C VAL A 82 -11.74 12.18 -10.50
N PHE A 83 -11.41 13.18 -11.31
CA PHE A 83 -10.17 13.92 -11.21
C PHE A 83 -10.38 15.21 -10.42
N TYR A 84 -9.41 15.53 -9.58
CA TYR A 84 -9.24 16.86 -9.02
C TYR A 84 -8.37 17.67 -9.98
N ILE A 85 -8.82 18.88 -10.27
CA ILE A 85 -8.08 19.90 -11.02
C ILE A 85 -8.08 21.15 -10.13
N GLY A 86 -6.90 21.66 -9.80
CA GLY A 86 -6.75 22.84 -8.94
C GLY A 86 -5.39 23.49 -9.11
N LYS A 87 -5.17 24.62 -8.42
CA LYS A 87 -3.88 25.32 -8.44
C LYS A 87 -2.85 24.61 -7.56
N VAL A 88 -1.57 24.70 -7.94
CA VAL A 88 -0.44 24.19 -7.14
C VAL A 88 -0.47 24.77 -5.73
N ASP A 89 -0.61 26.10 -5.59
CA ASP A 89 -0.59 26.78 -4.29
C ASP A 89 -1.71 26.32 -3.35
N ASP A 90 -2.93 26.12 -3.89
CA ASP A 90 -4.06 25.57 -3.11
C ASP A 90 -3.77 24.15 -2.61
N PHE A 91 -3.16 23.33 -3.47
CA PHE A 91 -2.80 21.97 -3.13
C PHE A 91 -1.69 21.92 -2.07
N GLU A 92 -0.67 22.78 -2.18
CA GLU A 92 0.40 22.90 -1.21
C GLU A 92 -0.10 23.41 0.14
N ARG A 93 -0.95 24.46 0.14
CA ARG A 93 -1.61 24.97 1.34
C ARG A 93 -2.40 23.87 2.05
N LYS A 94 -3.20 23.09 1.33
CA LYS A 94 -3.97 21.97 1.91
C LYS A 94 -3.08 20.88 2.51
N ALA A 95 -1.92 20.62 1.92
CA ALA A 95 -0.97 19.66 2.48
C ALA A 95 -0.36 20.20 3.77
N GLN A 96 0.04 21.46 3.80
CA GLN A 96 0.57 22.13 4.99
C GLN A 96 -0.46 22.19 6.12
N GLU A 97 -1.71 22.54 5.82
CA GLU A 97 -2.83 22.52 6.76
C GLU A 97 -3.03 21.13 7.38
N TYR A 98 -2.94 20.08 6.58
CA TYR A 98 -3.01 18.71 7.08
C TYR A 98 -1.84 18.38 8.02
N MET A 99 -0.61 18.72 7.62
CA MET A 99 0.58 18.48 8.43
C MET A 99 0.51 19.24 9.76
N LEU A 100 0.07 20.50 9.73
CA LEU A 100 -0.11 21.34 10.92
C LEU A 100 -1.21 20.81 11.84
N LYS A 101 -2.38 20.46 11.28
CA LYS A 101 -3.51 19.92 12.05
C LYS A 101 -3.15 18.63 12.77
N THR A 102 -2.38 17.76 12.12
CA THR A 102 -2.05 16.44 12.66
C THR A 102 -0.82 16.45 13.55
N GLN A 103 0.07 17.44 13.39
CA GLN A 103 1.39 17.50 14.03
C GLN A 103 2.18 16.20 13.90
N ALA A 104 1.90 15.42 12.84
CA ALA A 104 2.48 14.11 12.67
C ALA A 104 3.84 14.14 11.97
N TYR A 105 4.20 15.28 11.39
CA TYR A 105 5.39 15.45 10.57
C TYR A 105 6.21 16.63 11.06
N VAL A 106 7.53 16.45 11.05
CA VAL A 106 8.51 17.49 11.37
C VAL A 106 9.46 17.67 10.20
N GLU A 107 9.68 18.91 9.79
CA GLU A 107 10.67 19.26 8.77
C GLU A 107 12.09 18.97 9.29
N VAL A 108 12.92 18.31 8.48
CA VAL A 108 14.32 18.07 8.78
C VAL A 108 15.11 19.31 8.34
N THR A 109 15.49 20.15 9.30
CA THR A 109 16.04 21.50 9.06
C THR A 109 17.57 21.55 8.96
N ASN A 110 18.27 20.45 9.22
CA ASN A 110 19.74 20.40 9.20
C ASN A 110 20.35 20.47 7.78
N GLY A 111 19.52 20.64 6.73
CA GLY A 111 19.94 20.74 5.33
C GLY A 111 20.48 19.44 4.72
N ARG A 112 20.49 18.32 5.47
CA ARG A 112 21.03 17.04 5.01
C ARG A 112 19.91 16.09 4.63
N CYS A 113 20.05 15.45 3.48
CA CYS A 113 19.14 14.38 3.05
C CYS A 113 19.27 13.19 4.03
N PRO A 114 18.19 12.74 4.70
CA PRO A 114 18.24 11.66 5.68
C PRO A 114 18.46 10.27 5.06
N LEU A 115 18.58 10.17 3.73
CA LEU A 115 18.62 8.89 3.04
C LEU A 115 19.83 8.03 3.44
N ALA A 116 21.01 8.64 3.54
CA ALA A 116 22.23 7.95 3.91
C ALA A 116 22.15 7.42 5.36
N ASP A 117 21.67 8.25 6.29
CA ASP A 117 21.51 7.87 7.70
C ASP A 117 20.51 6.72 7.86
N ASN A 118 19.38 6.79 7.15
CA ASN A 118 18.38 5.72 7.16
C ASN A 118 18.92 4.43 6.55
N LEU A 119 19.69 4.51 5.46
CA LEU A 119 20.32 3.35 4.85
C LEU A 119 21.32 2.71 5.82
N HIS A 120 22.15 3.52 6.47
CA HIS A 120 23.11 3.04 7.45
C HIS A 120 22.41 2.34 8.60
N ALA A 121 21.36 2.94 9.17
CA ALA A 121 20.58 2.33 10.25
C ALA A 121 19.98 0.97 9.86
N VAL A 122 19.50 0.82 8.62
CA VAL A 122 19.01 -0.46 8.08
C VAL A 122 20.14 -1.47 7.95
N GLN A 123 21.29 -1.08 7.37
CA GLN A 123 22.45 -1.95 7.22
C GLN A 123 22.95 -2.45 8.57
N THR A 124 23.12 -1.55 9.55
CA THR A 124 23.53 -1.90 10.91
C THR A 124 22.58 -2.92 11.55
N LEU A 125 21.26 -2.77 11.37
CA LEU A 125 20.30 -3.75 11.89
C LEU A 125 20.45 -5.11 11.20
N LEU A 126 20.59 -5.13 9.88
CA LEU A 126 20.74 -6.38 9.11
C LEU A 126 22.04 -7.12 9.47
N ASP A 127 23.14 -6.39 9.62
CA ASP A 127 24.43 -6.93 10.04
C ASP A 127 24.34 -7.50 11.47
N TYR A 128 23.68 -6.79 12.38
CA TYR A 128 23.40 -7.27 13.74
C TYR A 128 22.60 -8.59 13.72
N LEU A 129 21.52 -8.66 12.93
CA LEU A 129 20.68 -9.86 12.83
C LEU A 129 21.44 -11.04 12.20
N MET A 130 22.32 -10.77 11.24
CA MET A 130 23.21 -11.77 10.64
C MET A 130 24.25 -12.28 11.64
N ALA A 131 24.94 -11.38 12.35
CA ALA A 131 25.96 -11.74 13.33
C ALA A 131 25.39 -12.59 14.48
N LYS A 132 24.13 -12.36 14.85
CA LYS A 132 23.40 -13.16 15.84
C LYS A 132 22.77 -14.44 15.26
N ASN A 133 22.99 -14.75 13.98
CA ASN A 133 22.40 -15.89 13.26
C ASN A 133 20.87 -15.96 13.34
N VAL A 134 20.21 -14.79 13.45
CA VAL A 134 18.75 -14.68 13.57
C VAL A 134 18.09 -14.79 12.20
N ILE A 135 18.75 -14.22 11.19
CA ILE A 135 18.37 -14.33 9.79
C ILE A 135 19.40 -15.15 9.02
N THR A 136 18.92 -15.91 8.03
CA THR A 136 19.76 -16.67 7.11
C THR A 136 20.40 -15.76 6.07
N ARG A 137 21.53 -16.19 5.47
CA ARG A 137 22.15 -15.50 4.33
C ARG A 137 21.15 -15.25 3.19
N LYS A 138 20.25 -16.19 2.93
CA LYS A 138 19.19 -16.04 1.92
C LYS A 138 18.18 -14.94 2.26
N GLN A 139 17.78 -14.84 3.53
CA GLN A 139 16.91 -13.75 4.00
C GLN A 139 17.63 -12.41 3.91
N HIS A 140 18.86 -12.34 4.39
CA HIS A 140 19.69 -11.14 4.28
C HIS A 140 19.82 -10.64 2.84
N ASN A 141 20.15 -11.52 1.89
CA ASN A 141 20.26 -11.14 0.48
C ASN A 141 18.94 -10.62 -0.12
N LYS A 142 17.78 -11.10 0.38
CA LYS A 142 16.46 -10.58 -0.03
C LYS A 142 16.13 -9.22 0.58
N LEU A 143 16.80 -8.86 1.69
CA LEU A 143 16.64 -7.58 2.38
C LEU A 143 17.63 -6.53 1.88
N LEU A 144 18.60 -6.91 1.04
CA LEU A 144 19.51 -5.97 0.38
C LEU A 144 18.75 -5.09 -0.61
N LEU A 145 18.97 -3.78 -0.49
CA LEU A 145 18.35 -2.77 -1.33
C LEU A 145 19.14 -2.63 -2.64
N ASN A 146 18.42 -2.27 -3.71
CA ASN A 146 19.05 -1.83 -4.94
C ASN A 146 19.47 -0.36 -4.79
N LEU A 147 20.77 -0.12 -4.58
CA LEU A 147 21.31 1.22 -4.37
C LEU A 147 21.02 2.19 -5.52
N ASN A 148 20.89 1.70 -6.76
CA ASN A 148 20.59 2.53 -7.94
C ASN A 148 19.14 3.01 -7.99
N LYS A 149 18.25 2.41 -7.19
CA LYS A 149 16.83 2.78 -7.10
C LYS A 149 16.47 3.44 -5.76
N LEU A 150 17.42 3.52 -4.85
CA LEU A 150 17.21 3.96 -3.48
C LEU A 150 16.80 5.45 -3.45
N GLU A 151 15.69 5.74 -2.80
CA GLU A 151 15.15 7.10 -2.65
C GLU A 151 14.37 7.23 -1.35
N LEU A 152 14.10 8.46 -0.93
CA LEU A 152 13.18 8.71 0.18
C LEU A 152 11.74 8.42 -0.24
N GLY A 153 10.86 8.28 0.75
CA GLY A 153 9.43 8.28 0.47
C GLY A 153 8.99 9.59 -0.19
N HIS A 154 7.88 9.56 -0.92
CA HIS A 154 7.27 10.75 -1.52
C HIS A 154 5.89 10.99 -0.95
N TYR A 155 5.59 12.23 -0.58
CA TYR A 155 4.25 12.61 -0.16
C TYR A 155 3.33 12.76 -1.39
N HIS A 156 2.21 12.06 -1.36
CA HIS A 156 1.12 12.19 -2.31
C HIS A 156 -0.18 12.55 -1.58
N GLY A 157 -0.69 13.76 -1.82
CA GLY A 157 -2.02 14.14 -1.35
C GLY A 157 -3.10 13.62 -2.29
N LEU A 158 -3.98 12.73 -1.81
CA LEU A 158 -5.18 12.32 -2.53
C LEU A 158 -6.37 13.20 -2.12
N PRO A 159 -6.97 13.98 -3.04
CA PRO A 159 -8.09 14.84 -2.69
C PRO A 159 -9.35 14.04 -2.30
N LYS A 160 -9.98 14.44 -1.18
CA LYS A 160 -11.24 13.88 -0.70
C LYS A 160 -12.42 14.68 -1.26
N SER A 161 -12.76 14.46 -2.53
CA SER A 161 -13.84 15.15 -3.27
C SER A 161 -15.20 15.20 -2.56
N ARG A 162 -15.52 14.18 -1.75
CA ARG A 162 -16.79 14.09 -1.01
C ARG A 162 -16.82 14.92 0.28
N LYS A 163 -15.70 15.53 0.69
CA LYS A 163 -15.62 16.34 1.90
C LYS A 163 -15.55 17.82 1.54
N SER A 164 -16.23 18.66 2.32
CA SER A 164 -16.19 20.12 2.15
C SER A 164 -14.74 20.62 2.15
N GLY A 165 -14.42 21.57 1.26
CA GLY A 165 -13.07 22.09 1.05
C GLY A 165 -12.11 21.14 0.30
N THR A 166 -12.54 19.90 0.00
CA THR A 166 -11.72 18.88 -0.68
C THR A 166 -10.33 18.71 -0.01
N PRO A 167 -10.28 18.35 1.29
CA PRO A 167 -9.02 18.16 2.01
C PRO A 167 -8.23 16.98 1.43
N LEU A 168 -6.91 16.98 1.66
CA LEU A 168 -6.03 15.92 1.19
C LEU A 168 -6.00 14.74 2.18
N GLN A 169 -5.89 13.53 1.64
CA GLN A 169 -5.44 12.34 2.36
C GLN A 169 -3.95 12.12 2.03
N PRO A 170 -3.05 12.13 3.02
CA PRO A 170 -1.65 11.86 2.74
C PRO A 170 -1.44 10.38 2.40
N ILE A 171 -0.55 10.11 1.46
CA ILE A 171 0.06 8.80 1.24
C ILE A 171 1.55 9.04 1.13
N ILE A 172 2.33 8.30 1.92
CA ILE A 172 3.78 8.33 1.82
C ILE A 172 4.20 7.12 0.99
N ALA A 173 4.45 7.34 -0.30
CA ALA A 173 4.90 6.28 -1.20
C ALA A 173 6.38 6.02 -0.96
N SER A 174 6.67 4.92 -0.25
CA SER A 174 8.01 4.52 0.15
C SER A 174 8.50 3.30 -0.63
N ILE A 175 8.27 3.23 -1.94
CA ILE A 175 8.50 2.00 -2.72
C ILE A 175 9.96 1.55 -2.65
N ASN A 176 10.89 2.49 -2.76
CA ASN A 176 12.33 2.22 -2.73
C ASN A 176 13.01 2.81 -1.50
N ALA A 177 12.27 3.06 -0.42
CA ALA A 177 12.83 3.60 0.80
C ALA A 177 13.67 2.56 1.58
N PRO A 178 14.64 2.99 2.39
CA PRO A 178 15.56 2.08 3.08
C PRO A 178 14.87 0.98 3.90
N ALA A 179 13.83 1.31 4.66
CA ALA A 179 13.17 0.35 5.54
C ALA A 179 12.07 -0.48 4.86
N THR A 180 11.82 -0.31 3.56
CA THR A 180 10.65 -0.92 2.89
C THR A 180 10.70 -2.44 2.86
N LEU A 181 11.88 -3.02 2.59
CA LEU A 181 12.06 -4.47 2.59
C LEU A 181 11.96 -5.04 4.00
N VAL A 182 12.49 -4.34 5.01
CA VAL A 182 12.37 -4.73 6.42
C VAL A 182 10.91 -4.66 6.88
N SER A 183 10.19 -3.60 6.52
CA SER A 183 8.76 -3.41 6.78
C SER A 183 7.93 -4.55 6.20
N LYS A 184 8.16 -4.89 4.92
CA LYS A 184 7.51 -6.01 4.26
C LYS A 184 7.85 -7.34 4.94
N PHE A 185 9.12 -7.57 5.26
CA PHE A 185 9.57 -8.81 5.91
C PHE A 185 8.92 -9.00 7.27
N LEU A 186 8.90 -7.96 8.11
CA LEU A 186 8.28 -8.02 9.43
C LEU A 186 6.76 -8.24 9.34
N ASN A 187 6.09 -7.56 8.41
CA ASN A 187 4.68 -7.78 8.14
C ASN A 187 4.41 -9.23 7.72
N ASP A 188 5.10 -9.72 6.69
CA ASP A 188 4.88 -11.06 6.14
C ASP A 188 5.17 -12.15 7.19
N PHE A 189 6.13 -11.89 8.08
CA PHE A 189 6.45 -12.75 9.21
C PHE A 189 5.33 -12.81 10.28
N LEU A 190 4.75 -11.67 10.64
CA LEU A 190 3.75 -11.59 11.72
C LEU A 190 2.31 -11.80 11.23
N ALA A 191 2.03 -11.55 9.94
CA ALA A 191 0.70 -11.60 9.36
C ALA A 191 -0.07 -12.90 9.64
N PRO A 192 0.52 -14.11 9.56
CA PRO A 192 -0.22 -15.34 9.84
C PRO A 192 -0.81 -15.36 11.26
N MET A 193 -0.02 -14.93 12.25
CA MET A 193 -0.42 -14.87 13.65
C MET A 193 -1.41 -13.73 13.90
N PHE A 194 -1.09 -12.52 13.40
CA PHE A 194 -1.94 -11.35 13.55
C PHE A 194 -3.32 -11.55 12.93
N LEU A 195 -3.39 -12.06 11.69
CA LEU A 195 -4.66 -12.28 10.99
C LEU A 195 -5.51 -13.35 11.68
N GLN A 196 -4.92 -14.38 12.29
CA GLN A 196 -5.68 -15.35 13.09
C GLN A 196 -6.38 -14.70 14.29
N VAL A 197 -5.71 -13.75 14.96
CA VAL A 197 -6.30 -13.01 16.08
C VAL A 197 -7.34 -12.02 15.57
N ALA A 198 -6.99 -11.21 14.57
CA ALA A 198 -7.86 -10.19 14.00
C ALA A 198 -9.21 -10.77 13.55
N ARG A 199 -9.21 -11.90 12.83
CA ARG A 199 -10.44 -12.57 12.35
C ARG A 199 -11.44 -12.93 13.45
N LYS A 200 -10.96 -13.12 14.70
CA LYS A 200 -11.81 -13.46 15.85
C LYS A 200 -12.46 -12.23 16.51
N ILE A 201 -11.85 -11.05 16.35
CA ILE A 201 -12.26 -9.83 17.06
C ILE A 201 -12.75 -8.71 16.14
N THR A 202 -12.49 -8.81 14.84
CA THR A 202 -12.93 -7.82 13.83
C THR A 202 -13.76 -8.48 12.73
N PHE A 203 -14.39 -7.64 11.91
CA PHE A 203 -15.01 -8.05 10.65
C PHE A 203 -14.03 -7.80 9.50
N ILE A 204 -13.90 -8.76 8.59
CA ILE A 204 -12.95 -8.66 7.47
C ILE A 204 -13.55 -7.86 6.31
N ASN A 205 -14.84 -8.07 6.04
CA ASN A 205 -15.58 -7.44 4.94
C ASN A 205 -17.09 -7.48 5.20
N GLY A 206 -17.89 -6.89 4.32
CA GLY A 206 -19.36 -6.83 4.48
C GLY A 206 -20.03 -8.21 4.56
N ILE A 207 -19.51 -9.22 3.84
CA ILE A 207 -20.06 -10.59 3.89
C ILE A 207 -19.79 -11.23 5.26
N ASP A 208 -18.60 -11.02 5.82
CA ASP A 208 -18.23 -11.48 7.16
C ASP A 208 -19.08 -10.82 8.24
N VAL A 209 -19.43 -9.53 8.07
CA VAL A 209 -20.39 -8.84 8.96
C VAL A 209 -21.73 -9.55 8.96
N VAL A 210 -22.33 -9.77 7.78
CA VAL A 210 -23.66 -10.40 7.66
C VAL A 210 -23.66 -11.78 8.31
N ARG A 211 -22.69 -12.64 7.97
CA ARG A 211 -22.59 -14.00 8.52
C ARG A 211 -22.44 -14.02 10.05
N LYS A 212 -21.61 -13.14 10.61
CA LYS A 212 -21.43 -13.05 12.05
C LYS A 212 -22.66 -12.48 12.74
N LEU A 213 -23.39 -11.58 12.09
CA LEU A 213 -24.66 -11.06 12.60
C LEU A 213 -25.76 -12.13 12.58
N GLU A 214 -25.89 -12.90 11.50
CA GLU A 214 -26.80 -14.05 11.42
C GLU A 214 -26.51 -15.05 12.55
N LYS A 215 -25.23 -15.39 12.77
CA LYS A 215 -24.84 -16.23 13.90
C LYS A 215 -25.22 -15.61 15.24
N TYR A 216 -24.99 -14.31 15.42
CA TYR A 216 -25.36 -13.58 16.65
C TYR A 216 -26.88 -13.63 16.91
N VAL A 217 -27.69 -13.58 15.85
CA VAL A 217 -29.15 -13.77 15.90
C VAL A 217 -29.50 -15.21 16.26
N SER A 218 -28.95 -16.21 15.56
CA SER A 218 -29.20 -17.64 15.81
C SER A 218 -28.78 -18.08 17.21
N ASP A 219 -27.73 -17.46 17.77
CA ASP A 219 -27.29 -17.67 19.15
C ASP A 219 -28.22 -17.00 20.20
N GLY A 220 -29.33 -16.38 19.79
CA GLY A 220 -30.30 -15.72 20.67
C GLY A 220 -29.79 -14.44 21.34
N ARG A 221 -28.68 -13.86 20.84
CA ARG A 221 -28.04 -12.68 21.44
C ARG A 221 -28.63 -11.37 20.93
N PHE A 222 -29.37 -11.43 19.82
CA PHE A 222 -30.08 -10.29 19.26
C PHE A 222 -31.41 -10.10 20.00
N LYS A 223 -31.45 -9.14 20.91
CA LYS A 223 -32.58 -8.85 21.78
C LYS A 223 -33.20 -7.50 21.42
N SER A 224 -34.43 -7.25 21.83
CA SER A 224 -35.08 -5.94 21.68
C SER A 224 -34.29 -4.79 22.31
N ALA A 225 -33.52 -5.07 23.37
CA ALA A 225 -32.64 -4.10 24.02
C ALA A 225 -31.27 -3.91 23.33
N THR A 226 -30.96 -4.65 22.26
CA THR A 226 -29.69 -4.54 21.54
C THR A 226 -29.61 -3.19 20.82
N LYS A 227 -28.55 -2.43 21.08
CA LYS A 227 -28.28 -1.14 20.44
C LYS A 227 -27.07 -1.24 19.53
N PHE A 228 -27.15 -0.61 18.36
CA PHE A 228 -26.01 -0.43 17.47
C PHE A 228 -25.37 0.93 17.73
N ILE A 229 -24.05 0.94 17.85
CA ILE A 229 -23.27 2.17 18.05
C ILE A 229 -22.29 2.26 16.88
N THR A 230 -22.24 3.42 16.25
CA THR A 230 -21.27 3.74 15.21
C THR A 230 -20.32 4.81 15.73
N ALA A 231 -19.02 4.58 15.53
CA ALA A 231 -17.97 5.53 15.83
C ALA A 231 -16.96 5.54 14.68
N ASP A 232 -16.47 6.72 14.30
CA ASP A 232 -15.45 6.89 13.26
C ASP A 232 -14.24 7.60 13.86
N VAL A 233 -13.04 7.09 13.56
CA VAL A 233 -11.79 7.69 14.02
C VAL A 233 -11.19 8.50 12.87
N THR A 234 -11.13 9.81 13.05
CA THR A 234 -10.56 10.71 12.05
C THR A 234 -9.04 10.60 12.00
N ASP A 235 -8.48 10.49 10.79
CA ASP A 235 -7.03 10.52 10.54
C ASP A 235 -6.23 9.48 11.37
N LEU A 236 -6.79 8.29 11.55
CA LEU A 236 -6.24 7.20 12.37
C LEU A 236 -4.72 7.02 12.22
N TYR A 237 -4.24 6.94 10.97
CA TYR A 237 -2.83 6.68 10.68
C TYR A 237 -1.86 7.76 11.18
N THR A 238 -2.30 9.02 11.33
CA THR A 238 -1.44 10.10 11.84
C THR A 238 -1.71 10.41 13.30
N MET A 239 -2.83 9.93 13.85
CA MET A 239 -3.27 10.23 15.22
C MET A 239 -2.79 9.23 16.27
N ILE A 240 -2.43 8.01 15.88
CA ILE A 240 -1.96 6.98 16.82
C ILE A 240 -0.66 7.44 17.53
N PRO A 241 -0.63 7.51 18.88
CA PRO A 241 0.60 7.79 19.62
C PRO A 241 1.62 6.67 19.42
N ARG A 242 2.83 7.04 18.99
CA ARG A 242 3.87 6.07 18.61
C ARG A 242 4.27 5.16 19.76
N GLN A 243 4.48 5.73 20.94
CA GLN A 243 4.90 4.98 22.13
C GLN A 243 3.84 3.95 22.55
N GLY A 244 2.58 4.38 22.68
CA GLY A 244 1.47 3.49 23.03
C GLY A 244 1.23 2.38 21.99
N ALA A 245 1.48 2.66 20.70
CA ALA A 245 1.41 1.65 19.65
C ALA A 245 2.51 0.59 19.81
N LEU A 246 3.76 1.01 20.05
CA LEU A 246 4.90 0.11 20.26
C LEU A 246 4.74 -0.74 21.53
N GLU A 247 4.26 -0.16 22.62
CA GLU A 247 3.97 -0.90 23.86
C GLU A 247 2.84 -1.92 23.67
N THR A 248 1.79 -1.54 22.94
CA THR A 248 0.69 -2.46 22.62
C THR A 248 1.16 -3.57 21.70
N PHE A 249 2.00 -3.25 20.72
CA PHE A 249 2.63 -4.23 19.85
C PHE A 249 3.55 -5.19 20.60
N ALA A 250 4.39 -4.69 21.52
CA ALA A 250 5.24 -5.52 22.37
C ALA A 250 4.41 -6.47 23.25
N ARG A 251 3.35 -5.98 23.88
CA ARG A 251 2.41 -6.82 24.67
C ARG A 251 1.75 -7.88 23.82
N PHE A 252 1.34 -7.54 22.59
CA PHE A 252 0.78 -8.48 21.64
C PHE A 252 1.79 -9.58 21.27
N CYS A 253 3.02 -9.20 20.92
CA CYS A 253 4.08 -10.15 20.61
C CYS A 253 4.39 -11.06 21.82
N LEU A 254 4.46 -10.52 23.03
CA LEU A 254 4.69 -11.28 24.25
C LEU A 254 3.59 -12.31 24.49
N LYS A 255 2.33 -11.88 24.41
CA LYS A 255 1.13 -12.74 24.60
C LYS A 255 1.10 -13.93 23.64
N HIS A 256 1.60 -13.76 22.42
CA HIS A 256 1.58 -14.80 21.38
C HIS A 256 2.94 -15.47 21.14
N SER A 257 3.95 -15.14 21.97
CA SER A 257 5.26 -15.77 21.91
C SER A 257 5.24 -17.16 22.57
N LYS A 258 6.16 -18.02 22.16
CA LYS A 258 6.50 -19.27 22.85
C LYS A 258 7.91 -19.13 23.42
N ARG A 259 8.04 -19.20 24.74
CA ARG A 259 9.32 -19.01 25.46
C ARG A 259 10.02 -17.69 25.06
N GLY A 260 9.25 -16.60 24.95
CA GLY A 260 9.76 -15.27 24.61
C GLY A 260 10.18 -15.09 23.14
N LYS A 261 9.82 -16.03 22.26
CA LYS A 261 10.13 -15.99 20.82
C LYS A 261 8.88 -16.17 19.96
N ILE A 262 8.90 -15.55 18.79
CA ILE A 262 7.99 -15.87 17.69
C ILE A 262 8.89 -16.39 16.57
N GLY A 263 8.69 -17.65 16.15
CA GLY A 263 9.60 -18.32 15.22
C GLY A 263 11.04 -18.28 15.71
N THR A 264 11.95 -17.77 14.87
CA THR A 264 13.38 -17.60 15.20
C THR A 264 13.69 -16.28 15.91
N PHE A 265 12.74 -15.35 16.01
CA PHE A 265 12.96 -14.02 16.53
C PHE A 265 12.57 -13.91 18.00
N THR A 266 13.42 -13.27 18.80
CA THR A 266 13.03 -12.77 20.13
C THR A 266 12.12 -11.55 19.96
N ILE A 267 11.39 -11.21 21.01
CA ILE A 267 10.57 -9.99 21.03
C ILE A 267 11.47 -8.76 20.83
N ASP A 268 12.66 -8.74 21.41
CA ASP A 268 13.64 -7.65 21.21
C ASP A 268 14.01 -7.45 19.73
N HIS A 269 14.28 -8.53 18.98
CA HIS A 269 14.57 -8.41 17.54
C HIS A 269 13.38 -7.83 16.76
N ILE A 270 12.16 -8.26 17.10
CA ILE A 270 10.92 -7.75 16.49
C ILE A 270 10.75 -6.26 16.79
N MET A 271 10.96 -5.86 18.04
CA MET A 271 10.87 -4.46 18.45
C MET A 271 11.94 -3.61 17.79
N LYS A 272 13.20 -4.06 17.68
CA LYS A 272 14.26 -3.35 16.96
C LYS A 272 13.89 -3.08 15.50
N MET A 273 13.32 -4.07 14.81
CA MET A 273 12.81 -3.88 13.45
C MET A 273 11.66 -2.87 13.41
N ALA A 274 10.69 -2.98 14.32
CA ALA A 274 9.54 -2.06 14.39
C ALA A 274 9.97 -0.61 14.68
N HIS A 275 10.89 -0.40 15.62
CA HIS A 275 11.47 0.91 15.90
C HIS A 275 12.15 1.49 14.67
N LEU A 276 13.06 0.72 14.04
CA LEU A 276 13.75 1.15 12.83
C LEU A 276 12.77 1.59 11.72
N ILE A 277 11.73 0.79 11.45
CA ILE A 277 10.72 1.10 10.42
C ILE A 277 10.05 2.45 10.70
N LEU A 278 9.72 2.73 11.96
CA LEU A 278 9.06 3.98 12.35
C LEU A 278 10.03 5.17 12.40
N ASP A 279 11.28 4.97 12.81
CA ASP A 279 12.30 6.03 12.92
C ASP A 279 12.81 6.52 11.57
N THR A 280 12.92 5.61 10.62
CA THR A 280 13.42 5.87 9.25
C THR A 280 12.31 6.28 8.29
N ASN A 281 11.09 6.52 8.80
CA ASN A 281 9.95 6.99 8.02
C ASN A 281 10.11 8.48 7.69
N THR A 282 10.94 8.75 6.68
CA THR A 282 11.21 10.08 6.16
C THR A 282 10.86 10.16 4.68
N PHE A 283 10.40 11.33 4.26
CA PHE A 283 9.97 11.57 2.89
C PHE A 283 10.34 12.96 2.41
N ILE A 284 10.31 13.14 1.09
CA ILE A 284 10.44 14.44 0.45
C ILE A 284 9.06 14.96 0.04
N TYR A 285 8.84 16.25 0.27
CA TYR A 285 7.67 16.97 -0.22
C TYR A 285 8.04 18.43 -0.48
N ASN A 286 7.67 18.96 -1.64
CA ASN A 286 7.99 20.32 -2.06
C ASN A 286 9.46 20.72 -1.78
N LYS A 287 10.40 19.89 -2.23
CA LYS A 287 11.86 20.06 -2.06
C LYS A 287 12.37 20.09 -0.60
N LYS A 288 11.50 19.82 0.37
CA LYS A 288 11.83 19.74 1.79
C LYS A 288 11.77 18.29 2.27
N TYR A 289 12.58 17.98 3.28
CA TYR A 289 12.60 16.67 3.92
C TYR A 289 11.75 16.69 5.18
N TYR A 290 10.99 15.63 5.40
CA TYR A 290 10.14 15.49 6.58
C TYR A 290 10.35 14.12 7.21
N ARG A 291 10.19 14.05 8.54
CA ARG A 291 10.10 12.82 9.30
C ARG A 291 8.71 12.71 9.91
N GLN A 292 8.10 11.54 9.82
CA GLN A 292 6.88 11.26 10.56
C GLN A 292 7.21 10.88 12.00
N ILE A 293 6.73 11.68 12.96
CA ILE A 293 6.99 11.50 14.40
C ILE A 293 5.80 10.93 15.16
N ARG A 294 4.59 10.98 14.57
CA ARG A 294 3.35 10.47 15.15
C ARG A 294 2.62 9.59 14.15
N GLY A 295 1.92 8.59 14.68
CA GLY A 295 1.24 7.61 13.86
C GLY A 295 2.22 6.76 13.06
N SER A 296 1.80 6.33 11.88
CA SER A 296 2.65 5.62 10.94
C SER A 296 2.27 5.92 9.49
N ALA A 297 3.17 5.67 8.56
CA ALA A 297 3.00 6.05 7.16
C ALA A 297 1.89 5.25 6.49
N MET A 298 0.91 5.98 5.97
CA MET A 298 -0.06 5.46 5.00
C MET A 298 0.69 5.02 3.74
N GLY A 299 0.87 3.71 3.57
CA GLY A 299 1.63 3.11 2.47
C GLY A 299 2.79 2.20 2.90
N SER A 300 3.15 2.17 4.19
CA SER A 300 4.11 1.20 4.72
C SER A 300 3.43 -0.16 4.95
N ALA A 301 4.09 -1.27 4.60
CA ALA A 301 3.54 -2.60 4.75
C ALA A 301 3.31 -3.01 6.22
N PHE A 302 4.10 -2.47 7.15
CA PHE A 302 4.01 -2.75 8.59
C PHE A 302 2.87 -2.01 9.29
N THR A 303 2.27 -1.02 8.64
CA THR A 303 1.29 -0.07 9.21
C THR A 303 -0.14 -0.47 8.93
#